data_AF-A0A7W0Y896-F1
#
_entry.id   AF-A0A7W0Y896-F1
#
_cell.length_a   1.000
_cell.length_b   1.000
_cell.length_c   1.000
_cell.angle_alpha   90.00
_cell.angle_beta   90.00
_cell.angle_gamma   90.00
#
_symmetry.space_group_name_H-M   'P 1'
#
loop_
_entity.id
_entity.type
_entity.pdbx_description
1 polymer ?
#
loop_
_entity_poly.entity_id
_entity_poly.type
_entity_poly.pdbx_seq_one_letter_code
_entity_poly.pdbx_strand_id
1 'polypeptide(L)' 'MTKVATTPADGTDAGWIYGTIVGGEVTSAGRVASCMGCHESASHERLFGLKP' A
#
# COMPACT_ATOMS: atom_id res chain seq x y z
N MET A 1 -0.90 5.46 1.94
CA MET A 1 -1.11 4.01 1.90
C MET A 1 -2.04 3.64 3.04
N THR A 2 -3.07 2.85 2.77
CA THR A 2 -4.11 2.52 3.75
C THR A 2 -4.47 1.05 3.65
N LYS A 3 -4.65 0.38 4.80
CA LYS A 3 -5.22 -0.96 4.86
C LYS A 3 -6.74 -0.84 4.81
N VAL A 4 -7.35 -1.40 3.77
CA VAL A 4 -8.80 -1.31 3.50
C VAL A 4 -9.53 -2.62 3.73
N ALA A 5 -8.81 -3.73 3.89
CA ALA A 5 -9.37 -5.03 4.22
C ALA A 5 -8.42 -5.83 5.12
N THR A 6 -8.98 -6.70 5.97
CA THR A 6 -8.23 -7.63 6.83
C THR A 6 -7.94 -8.97 6.14
N THR A 7 -8.62 -9.27 5.04
CA THR A 7 -8.36 -10.40 4.14
C THR A 7 -7.94 -9.91 2.76
N PRO A 8 -7.22 -10.71 1.95
CA PRO A 8 -6.92 -10.34 0.58
C PRO A 8 -8.18 -10.01 -0.20
N ALA A 9 -8.17 -8.87 -0.89
CA ALA A 9 -9.29 -8.37 -1.68
C ALA A 9 -8.81 -8.00 -3.09
N ASP A 10 -9.68 -8.18 -4.09
CA ASP A 10 -9.35 -7.88 -5.48
C ASP A 10 -8.92 -6.41 -5.64
N GLY A 11 -7.90 -6.18 -6.47
CA GLY A 11 -7.35 -4.84 -6.68
C GLY A 11 -6.53 -4.28 -5.52
N THR A 12 -6.24 -5.06 -4.48
CA THR A 12 -5.36 -4.68 -3.36
C THR A 12 -4.06 -5.49 -3.35
N ASP A 13 -3.06 -4.99 -2.64
CA ASP A 13 -1.89 -5.76 -2.22
C ASP A 13 -2.16 -6.29 -0.80
N ALA A 14 -2.69 -7.52 -0.70
CA ALA A 14 -3.04 -8.16 0.58
C ALA A 14 -3.88 -7.26 1.52
N GLY A 15 -4.86 -6.54 0.97
CA GLY A 15 -5.72 -5.61 1.72
C GLY A 15 -5.20 -4.18 1.79
N TRP A 16 -4.04 -3.88 1.20
CA TRP A 16 -3.46 -2.55 1.14
C TRP A 16 -3.67 -1.84 -0.20
N ILE A 17 -3.91 -0.53 -0.13
CA ILE A 17 -3.99 0.37 -1.28
C ILE A 17 -2.94 1.47 -1.17
N TYR A 18 -2.26 1.73 -2.28
CA TYR A 18 -1.31 2.80 -2.48
C TYR A 18 -1.96 3.92 -3.29
N GLY A 19 -1.43 5.13 -3.16
CA GLY A 19 -1.87 6.24 -3.99
C GLY A 19 -0.85 7.37 -4.00
N THR A 20 -0.80 8.08 -5.13
CA THR A 20 0.07 9.23 -5.34
C THR A 20 -0.80 10.46 -5.59
N ILE A 21 -0.44 11.57 -4.95
CA ILE A 21 -1.16 12.84 -5.08
C ILE A 21 -0.18 13.91 -5.53
N VAL A 22 -0.58 14.70 -6.53
CA VAL A 22 0.17 15.86 -7.02
C VAL A 22 -0.78 17.05 -7.06
N GLY A 23 -0.43 18.13 -6.36
CA GLY A 23 -1.28 19.35 -6.35
C GLY A 23 -2.70 19.14 -5.81
N GLY A 24 -2.93 18.09 -5.02
CA GLY A 24 -4.26 17.71 -4.50
C GLY A 24 -5.04 16.75 -5.41
N GLU A 25 -4.54 16.44 -6.61
CA GLU A 25 -5.14 15.47 -7.51
C GLU A 25 -4.53 14.08 -7.32
N VAL A 26 -5.38 13.06 -7.31
CA VAL A 26 -4.95 11.65 -7.28
C VAL A 26 -4.48 11.26 -8.67
N THR A 27 -3.21 10.87 -8.78
CA THR A 27 -2.59 10.45 -10.05
C THR A 27 -2.50 8.94 -10.19
N SER A 28 -2.61 8.20 -9.09
CA SER A 28 -2.69 6.73 -9.07
C SER A 28 -3.34 6.27 -7.78
N ALA A 29 -4.09 5.17 -7.84
CA ALA A 29 -4.66 4.49 -6.69
C ALA A 29 -4.79 2.99 -6.95
N GLY A 30 -4.63 2.18 -5.89
CA GLY A 30 -4.76 0.72 -5.95
C GLY A 30 -3.43 0.02 -5.79
N ARG A 31 -3.18 -1.00 -6.63
CA ARG A 31 -1.87 -1.69 -6.71
C ARG A 31 -0.92 -0.85 -7.54
N VAL A 32 0.03 -0.21 -6.87
CA VAL A 32 1.05 0.63 -7.50
C VAL A 32 2.39 -0.09 -7.41
N ALA A 33 2.86 -0.66 -8.52
CA ALA A 33 4.01 -1.57 -8.55
C ALA A 33 5.29 -0.94 -7.96
N SER A 34 5.54 0.34 -8.22
CA SER A 34 6.71 1.05 -7.66
C SER A 34 6.65 1.20 -6.14
N CYS A 35 5.45 1.31 -5.55
CA CYS A 35 5.27 1.33 -4.10
C CYS A 35 5.40 -0.07 -3.51
N MET A 36 4.72 -1.06 -4.12
CA MET A 36 4.75 -2.45 -3.69
C MET A 36 6.18 -3.01 -3.62
N GLY A 37 7.03 -2.65 -4.58
CA GLY A 37 8.39 -3.18 -4.69
C GLY A 37 9.24 -3.07 -3.41
N CYS A 38 9.04 -2.04 -2.59
CA CYS A 38 9.67 -1.98 -1.26
C CYS A 38 8.73 -2.43 -0.15
N HIS A 39 7.46 -2.03 -0.21
CA HIS A 39 6.51 -2.25 0.89
C HIS A 39 6.21 -3.73 1.13
N GLU A 40 6.21 -4.58 0.10
CA GLU A 40 6.03 -6.03 0.25
C GLU A 40 7.10 -6.69 1.13
N SER A 41 8.29 -6.08 1.22
CA SER A 41 9.40 -6.58 2.02
C SER A 41 9.41 -6.06 3.47
N ALA A 42 8.42 -5.25 3.87
CA ALA A 42 8.34 -4.72 5.22
C ALA A 42 8.05 -5.84 6.23
N SER A 43 8.67 -5.76 7.41
CA SER A 43 8.54 -6.81 8.45
C SER A 43 7.17 -6.87 9.12
N HIS A 44 6.45 -5.75 9.16
CA HIS A 44 5.11 -5.64 9.74
C HIS A 44 4.11 -5.35 8.63
N GLU A 45 3.78 -6.40 7.87
CA GLU A 45 2.94 -6.36 6.67
C GLU A 45 3.52 -5.48 5.56
N ARG A 46 3.15 -4.19 5.54
CA ARG A 46 3.60 -3.19 4.58
C ARG A 46 4.09 -1.90 5.26
N LEU A 47 4.24 -1.93 6.58
CA LEU A 47 4.60 -0.79 7.40
C LEU A 47 6.06 -0.89 7.86
N PHE A 48 6.74 0.25 7.85
CA PHE A 48 8.10 0.40 8.36
C PHE A 48 8.10 1.18 9.68
N GLY A 49 9.16 1.01 10.48
CA GLY A 49 9.38 1.78 11.71
C GLY A 49 8.61 1.28 12.93
N LEU A 50 7.90 0.16 12.83
CA LEU A 50 7.28 -0.50 13.98
C LEU A 50 8.32 -1.38 14.68
N LYS A 51 8.30 -1.35 16.03
CA LYS A 51 9.11 -2.28 16.84
C LYS A 51 8.58 -3.70 16.69
N PRO A 52 9.45 -4.73 16.81
CA PRO A 52 9.04 -6.12 16.85
C PRO A 52 8.06 -6.41 18.00
#